data_AF-A0A6I4ZND8-F1
#
_entry.id   AF-A0A6I4ZND8-F1
#
_cell.length_a   1.000
_cell.length_b   1.000
_cell.length_c   1.000
_cell.angle_alpha   90.00
_cell.angle_beta   90.00
_cell.angle_gamma   90.00
#
_symmetry.space_group_name_H-M   'P 1'
#
loop_
_entity.id
_entity.type
_entity.pdbx_description
1 polymer ?
#
loop_
_entity_poly.entity_id
_entity_poly.type
_entity_poly.pdbx_seq_one_letter_code
_entity_poly.pdbx_strand_id
1 'polypeptide(L)' 'MTNELVDLAIFSGRTYPAFTKAICAHLGMKPGEADIFEFANEN' A
#
# COMPACT_ATOMS: atom_id res chain seq x y z
N MET A 1 21.89 -16.76 -6.36
CA MET A 1 21.51 -15.34 -6.25
C MET A 1 20.77 -15.18 -4.95
N THR A 2 21.26 -14.29 -4.09
CA THR A 2 20.84 -14.10 -2.70
C THR A 2 19.33 -13.87 -2.61
N ASN A 3 18.61 -14.89 -2.15
CA ASN A 3 17.21 -14.79 -1.77
C ASN A 3 17.16 -14.38 -0.30
N GLU A 4 17.70 -13.20 0.02
CA GLU A 4 17.29 -12.53 1.26
C GLU A 4 15.86 -12.08 1.00
N LEU A 5 14.91 -12.76 1.66
CA LEU A 5 13.48 -12.53 1.53
C LEU A 5 13.16 -11.13 2.07
N VAL A 6 13.36 -10.12 1.22
CA VAL A 6 12.82 -8.78 1.44
C VAL A 6 11.32 -8.93 1.36
N ASP A 7 10.64 -8.82 2.50
CA ASP A 7 9.18 -8.75 2.57
C ASP A 7 8.73 -7.41 1.97
N LEU A 8 8.55 -7.38 0.64
CA LEU A 8 8.16 -6.19 -0.09
C LEU A 8 6.66 -5.94 0.10
N ALA A 9 6.31 -4.80 0.66
CA ALA A 9 4.93 -4.33 0.77
C ALA A 9 4.77 -2.95 0.09
N ILE A 10 3.65 -2.77 -0.62
CA ILE A 10 3.31 -1.52 -1.31
C ILE A 10 2.07 -0.92 -0.64
N PHE A 11 2.17 0.35 -0.26
CA PHE A 11 1.09 1.11 0.35
C PHE A 11 0.84 2.41 -0.43
N SER A 12 -0.33 3.01 -0.23
CA SER A 12 -0.63 4.35 -0.74
C SER A 12 -1.62 5.08 0.13
N GLY A 13 -1.57 6.41 0.10
CA GLY A 13 -2.62 7.25 0.66
C GLY A 13 -3.96 7.14 -0.09
N ARG A 14 -4.93 7.96 0.32
CA ARG A 14 -6.30 7.95 -0.24
C ARG A 14 -6.43 8.66 -1.58
N THR A 15 -5.39 9.36 -2.05
CA THR A 15 -5.45 10.20 -3.26
C THR A 15 -5.80 9.41 -4.52
N TYR A 16 -5.19 8.24 -4.74
CA TYR A 16 -5.49 7.44 -5.95
C TYR A 16 -5.33 5.92 -5.75
N PRO A 17 -6.22 5.26 -4.98
CA PRO A 17 -6.10 3.84 -4.65
C PRO A 17 -6.16 2.90 -5.86
N ALA A 18 -6.82 3.32 -6.94
CA ALA A 18 -6.92 2.54 -8.18
C ALA A 18 -5.55 2.31 -8.85
N PHE A 19 -4.65 3.29 -8.79
CA PHE A 19 -3.32 3.17 -9.38
C PHE A 19 -2.41 2.22 -8.62
N THR A 20 -2.44 2.27 -7.28
CA THR A 20 -1.75 1.31 -6.44
C THR A 20 -2.20 -0.12 -6.73
N LYS A 21 -3.51 -0.33 -6.90
CA LYS A 21 -4.06 -1.64 -7.29
C LYS A 21 -3.53 -2.09 -8.66
N ALA A 22 -3.45 -1.19 -9.63
CA ALA A 22 -2.91 -1.51 -10.96
C ALA A 22 -1.42 -1.88 -10.90
N ILE A 23 -0.61 -1.15 -10.11
CA ILE A 23 0.81 -1.47 -9.89
C ILE A 23 0.94 -2.85 -9.22
N CYS A 24 0.20 -3.11 -8.15
CA CYS A 24 0.25 -4.39 -7.45
C CYS A 24 -0.18 -5.55 -8.35
N ALA A 25 -1.23 -5.36 -9.17
CA ALA A 25 -1.67 -6.34 -10.15
C ALA A 25 -0.58 -6.63 -11.19
N HIS A 26 0.14 -5.60 -11.67
CA HIS A 26 1.26 -5.76 -12.59
C HIS A 26 2.41 -6.58 -11.98
N LEU A 27 2.65 -6.44 -10.67
CA LEU A 27 3.68 -7.17 -9.94
C LEU A 27 3.23 -8.56 -9.43
N GLY A 28 1.95 -8.93 -9.62
CA GLY A 28 1.40 -10.18 -9.09
C GLY A 28 1.25 -10.18 -7.55
N MET A 29 1.11 -9.00 -6.96
CA MET A 29 1.06 -8.77 -5.51
C MET A 29 -0.28 -8.17 -5.09
N LYS A 30 -0.54 -8.17 -3.78
CA LYS A 30 -1.63 -7.40 -3.18
C LYS A 30 -1.06 -6.13 -2.52
N PRO A 31 -1.80 -5.00 -2.52
CA PRO A 31 -1.46 -3.88 -1.66
C PRO A 31 -1.42 -4.30 -0.19
N GLY A 32 -0.56 -3.66 0.60
CA GLY A 32 -0.55 -3.83 2.05
C GLY A 32 -1.79 -3.22 2.71
N GLU A 33 -2.13 -3.72 3.89
CA GLU A 33 -3.27 -3.25 4.68
C GLU A 33 -2.83 -2.17 5.66
N ALA A 34 -3.57 -1.05 5.70
CA ALA A 34 -3.32 0.05 6.63
C ALA A 34 -4.63 0.81 6.89
N ASP A 35 -4.91 1.09 8.16
CA ASP A 35 -6.01 1.95 8.56
C ASP A 35 -5.59 3.42 8.41
N ILE A 36 -6.17 4.11 7.43
CA ILE A 36 -5.88 5.52 7.14
C ILE A 36 -7.08 6.37 7.54
N PHE A 37 -6.93 7.11 8.63
CA PHE A 37 -7.96 7.99 9.16
C PHE A 37 -7.35 9.32 9.62
N GLU A 38 -8.22 10.30 9.84
CA GLU A 38 -7.89 11.63 10.34
C GLU A 38 -8.72 11.84 11.61
N PHE A 39 -8.07 12.30 12.69
CA PHE A 39 -8.79 12.68 13.89
C PHE A 39 -9.58 13.97 13.62
N ALA A 40 -10.82 14.03 14.11
CA ALA A 40 -11.50 15.32 14.17
C ALA A 40 -10.73 16.20 15.15
N ASN A 41 -10.27 17.37 14.70
CA ASN A 41 -9.75 18.39 15.61
C ASN A 41 -10.95 18.92 16.41
N GLU A 42 -11.18 18.37 17.61
CA GLU A 42 -11.97 19.05 18.62
C GLU A 42 -11.16 20.26 19.10
N ASN A 43 -11.60 21.45 18.70
CA ASN A 43 -11.10 22.71 19.22
C ASN A 43 -12.21 23.44 19.95
#